data_AF-A0A1I4Y2L4-F1
#
_entry.id   AF-A0A1I4Y2L4-F1
#
_cell.length_a   1.000
_cell.length_b   1.000
_cell.length_c   1.000
_cell.angle_alpha   90.00
_cell.angle_beta   90.00
_cell.angle_gamma   90.00
#
_symmetry.space_group_name_H-M   'P 1'
#
loop_
_entity.id
_entity.type
_entity.pdbx_description
1 polymer ?
#
loop_
_entity_poly.entity_id
_entity_poly.type
_entity_poly.pdbx_seq_one_letter_code
_entity_poly.pdbx_strand_id
1 'polypeptide(L)'
;MSSGIGMTSKWLTLFLSQSVSRVMLDDLRAILPAEAIKVFVNGMDETHYATIECLQAEKHCALIASAIVVWRQLGHVHHILYKKGEVLREENDATQFQLFTLLKTHRAVLQIS
;
A
#
# COMPACT_ATOMS: atom_id res chain seq x y z
N MET A 1 -23.58 15.61 25.45
CA MET A 1 -23.15 16.02 24.10
C MET A 1 -21.65 16.26 24.16
N SER A 2 -20.83 15.37 23.60
CA SER A 2 -19.38 15.53 23.59
C SER A 2 -18.88 15.45 22.15
N SER A 3 -17.96 16.36 21.82
CA SER A 3 -17.56 16.79 20.48
C SER A 3 -17.19 15.65 19.53
N GLY A 4 -17.84 15.63 18.37
CA GLY A 4 -17.33 14.97 17.18
C GLY A 4 -16.12 15.73 16.65
N ILE A 5 -14.95 15.46 17.24
CA ILE A 5 -13.67 15.80 16.63
C ILE A 5 -13.67 15.11 15.26
N GLY A 6 -13.55 15.88 14.18
CA GLY A 6 -13.52 15.35 12.83
C GLY A 6 -12.50 14.24 12.71
N MET A 7 -12.97 12.99 12.62
CA MET A 7 -12.14 11.84 12.30
C MET A 7 -11.74 11.96 10.83
N THR A 8 -10.71 12.77 10.57
CA THR A 8 -10.00 12.72 9.30
C THR A 8 -9.43 11.33 9.19
N SER A 9 -10.14 10.47 8.45
CA SER A 9 -9.71 9.11 8.20
C SER A 9 -8.33 9.18 7.55
N LYS A 10 -7.34 8.56 8.19
CA LYS A 10 -5.98 8.52 7.65
C LYS A 10 -5.96 7.50 6.53
N TRP A 11 -5.39 7.87 5.39
CA TRP A 11 -5.21 6.97 4.25
C TRP A 11 -3.72 6.72 4.05
N LEU A 12 -3.40 5.51 3.58
CA LEU A 12 -2.12 5.15 3.00
C LEU A 12 -2.29 5.02 1.49
N THR A 13 -1.22 5.28 0.74
CA THR A 13 -1.22 5.18 -0.72
C THR A 13 -0.20 4.15 -1.17
N LEU A 14 -0.63 3.23 -2.02
CA LEU A 14 0.25 2.33 -2.75
C LEU A 14 0.20 2.69 -4.24
N PHE A 15 1.37 2.73 -4.87
CA PHE A 15 1.46 2.69 -6.32
C PHE A 15 1.99 1.33 -6.73
N LEU A 16 1.29 0.66 -7.63
CA LEU A 16 1.70 -0.63 -8.17
C LEU A 16 2.08 -0.46 -9.64
N SER A 17 3.21 -1.03 -10.04
CA SER A 17 3.52 -1.22 -11.45
C SER A 17 2.49 -2.15 -12.11
N GLN A 18 2.49 -2.20 -13.44
CA GLN A 18 1.60 -3.08 -14.18
C GLN A 18 1.86 -4.56 -13.85
N SER A 19 3.12 -4.98 -13.72
CA SER A 19 3.49 -6.36 -13.39
C SER A 19 2.95 -6.78 -12.02
N VAL A 20 3.17 -5.96 -10.99
CA VAL A 20 2.68 -6.22 -9.63
C VAL A 20 1.16 -6.16 -9.58
N SER A 21 0.53 -5.22 -10.29
CA SER A 21 -0.93 -5.08 -10.31
C SER A 21 -1.63 -6.33 -10.85
N ARG A 22 -1.06 -7.01 -11.85
CA ARG A 22 -1.66 -8.23 -12.44
C ARG A 22 -1.77 -9.40 -11.46
N VAL A 23 -0.94 -9.42 -10.43
CA VAL A 23 -0.91 -10.53 -9.46
C VAL A 23 -1.46 -10.12 -8.10
N MET A 24 -1.16 -8.91 -7.63
CA MET A 24 -1.42 -8.49 -6.27
C MET A 24 -2.74 -7.72 -6.09
N LEU A 25 -3.28 -7.09 -7.14
CA LEU A 25 -4.43 -6.20 -7.00
C LEU A 25 -5.70 -6.94 -6.58
N ASP A 26 -5.97 -8.11 -7.17
CA ASP A 26 -7.16 -8.89 -6.85
C ASP A 26 -7.07 -9.53 -5.46
N ASP A 27 -5.87 -9.93 -5.04
CA ASP A 27 -5.60 -10.36 -3.66
C ASP A 27 -5.88 -9.25 -2.65
N LEU A 28 -5.42 -8.02 -2.93
CA LEU A 28 -5.67 -6.87 -2.06
C LEU A 28 -7.18 -6.58 -1.94
N ARG A 29 -7.93 -6.69 -3.04
CA ARG A 29 -9.40 -6.56 -3.04
C ARG A 29 -10.08 -7.67 -2.27
N ALA A 30 -9.54 -8.88 -2.28
CA ALA A 30 -10.12 -10.03 -1.59
C ALA A 30 -9.90 -9.96 -0.07
N ILE A 31 -8.75 -9.45 0.39
CA ILE A 31 -8.41 -9.43 1.82
C ILE A 31 -8.83 -8.14 2.54
N LEU A 32 -9.05 -7.04 1.82
CA LEU A 32 -9.46 -5.76 2.39
C LEU A 32 -10.97 -5.51 2.22
N PRO A 33 -11.64 -4.90 3.22
CA PRO A 33 -13.03 -4.49 3.07
C PRO A 33 -13.20 -3.48 1.92
N ALA A 34 -14.30 -3.58 1.17
CA ALA A 34 -14.55 -2.73 0.00
C ALA A 34 -14.64 -1.25 0.36
N GLU A 35 -15.18 -0.92 1.53
CA GLU A 35 -15.25 0.44 2.07
C GLU A 35 -13.88 1.02 2.49
N ALA A 36 -12.89 0.14 2.68
CA ALA A 36 -11.56 0.51 3.14
C ALA A 36 -10.55 0.70 2.01
N ILE A 37 -10.92 0.41 0.76
CA ILE A 37 -10.01 0.47 -0.39
C ILE A 37 -10.64 1.25 -1.55
N LYS A 38 -9.85 2.13 -2.16
CA LYS A 38 -10.16 2.75 -3.45
C LYS A 38 -9.05 2.40 -4.42
N VAL A 39 -9.43 2.03 -5.64
CA VAL A 39 -8.49 1.64 -6.68
C VAL A 39 -8.70 2.53 -7.90
N PHE A 40 -7.63 3.16 -8.34
CA PHE A 40 -7.58 3.94 -9.57
C PHE A 40 -6.58 3.29 -10.52
N VAL A 41 -7.00 3.00 -11.76
CA VAL A 41 -6.14 2.38 -12.76
C VAL A 41 -5.82 3.40 -13.85
N ASN A 42 -4.53 3.64 -14.06
CA ASN A 42 -4.01 4.41 -15.17
C ASN A 42 -3.36 3.45 -16.18
N GLY A 43 -4.15 3.03 -17.18
CA GLY A 43 -3.69 2.08 -18.19
C GLY A 43 -2.55 2.56 -19.09
N MET A 44 -2.12 3.82 -18.97
CA MET A 44 -1.07 4.43 -19.79
C MET A 44 0.28 4.57 -19.06
N ASP A 45 0.33 4.41 -17.73
CA ASP A 45 1.57 4.47 -16.95
C ASP A 45 1.88 3.08 -16.40
N GLU A 46 2.88 2.40 -16.95
CA GLU A 46 3.25 1.05 -16.51
C GLU A 46 3.93 1.05 -15.13
N THR A 47 4.46 2.19 -14.68
CA THR A 47 5.17 2.32 -13.39
C THR A 47 4.19 2.65 -12.25
N HIS A 48 3.18 3.49 -12.51
CA HIS A 48 2.09 3.81 -11.59
C HIS A 48 0.74 3.33 -12.15
N TYR A 49 0.69 2.07 -12.59
CA TYR A 49 -0.46 1.48 -13.26
C TYR A 49 -1.71 1.47 -12.38
N ALA A 50 -1.56 1.10 -11.11
CA ALA A 50 -2.65 1.17 -10.14
C ALA A 50 -2.25 2.02 -8.93
N THR A 51 -3.14 2.94 -8.55
CA THR A 51 -3.09 3.65 -7.28
C THR A 51 -4.12 3.05 -6.34
N ILE A 52 -3.67 2.62 -5.17
CA ILE A 52 -4.52 2.09 -4.11
C ILE A 52 -4.49 3.06 -2.95
N GLU A 53 -5.65 3.61 -2.60
CA GLU A 53 -5.82 4.31 -1.33
C GLU A 53 -6.51 3.38 -0.36
N CYS A 54 -5.92 3.17 0.82
CA CYS A 54 -6.52 2.34 1.86
C CYS A 54 -6.65 3.07 3.19
N LEU A 55 -7.75 2.86 3.91
CA LEU A 55 -7.93 3.32 5.27
C LEU A 55 -6.83 2.74 6.17
N GLN A 56 -6.07 3.62 6.83
CA GLN A 56 -4.92 3.29 7.67
C GLN A 56 -5.36 2.77 9.05
N ALA A 57 -6.03 1.61 9.06
CA ALA A 57 -6.29 0.83 10.26
C ALA A 57 -5.20 -0.25 10.43
N GLU A 58 -4.93 -0.67 11.67
CA GLU A 58 -3.85 -1.64 11.95
C GLU A 58 -4.05 -2.96 11.20
N LYS A 59 -5.29 -3.48 11.19
CA LYS A 59 -5.65 -4.70 10.46
C LYS A 59 -5.32 -4.58 8.97
N HIS A 60 -5.66 -3.46 8.33
CA HIS A 60 -5.42 -3.25 6.90
C HIS A 60 -3.92 -3.14 6.60
N CYS A 61 -3.17 -2.39 7.41
CA CYS A 61 -1.73 -2.27 7.28
C CYS A 61 -1.04 -3.63 7.42
N ALA A 62 -1.48 -4.47 8.36
CA ALA A 62 -0.95 -5.82 8.56
C ALA A 62 -1.22 -6.73 7.35
N LEU A 63 -2.45 -6.70 6.82
CA LEU A 63 -2.83 -7.48 5.63
C LEU A 63 -2.03 -7.07 4.38
N ILE A 64 -1.88 -5.76 4.15
CA ILE A 64 -1.08 -5.23 3.04
C ILE A 64 0.38 -5.64 3.21
N ALA A 65 0.97 -5.48 4.41
CA ALA A 65 2.35 -5.89 4.67
C ALA A 65 2.55 -7.39 4.39
N SER A 66 1.62 -8.24 4.80
CA SER A 66 1.65 -9.68 4.51
C SER A 66 1.62 -9.96 3.00
N ALA A 67 0.71 -9.32 2.26
CA ALA A 67 0.60 -9.51 0.82
C ALA A 67 1.90 -9.11 0.10
N ILE A 68 2.50 -7.97 0.48
CA ILE A 68 3.78 -7.53 -0.10
C ILE A 68 4.87 -8.57 0.13
N VAL A 69 4.99 -9.11 1.34
CA VAL A 69 6.01 -10.12 1.66
C VAL A 69 5.79 -11.41 0.88
N VAL A 70 4.55 -11.89 0.77
CA VAL A 70 4.22 -13.10 0.00
C VAL A 70 4.58 -12.92 -1.47
N TRP A 71 4.13 -11.83 -2.10
CA TRP A 71 4.40 -11.59 -3.52
C TRP A 71 5.89 -11.31 -3.80
N ARG A 72 6.63 -10.75 -2.84
CA ARG A 72 8.10 -10.68 -2.91
C ARG A 72 8.75 -12.05 -2.85
N GLN A 73 8.32 -12.92 -1.93
CA GLN A 73 8.87 -14.28 -1.79
C GLN A 73 8.59 -15.16 -3.02
N LEU A 74 7.48 -14.91 -3.72
CA LEU A 74 7.15 -15.54 -4.99
C LEU A 74 7.90 -14.92 -6.19
N GLY A 75 8.71 -13.87 -5.98
CA GLY A 75 9.52 -13.25 -7.02
C GLY A 75 8.77 -12.30 -7.93
N HIS A 76 7.64 -11.73 -7.49
CA HIS A 76 6.85 -10.76 -8.27
C HIS A 76 7.06 -9.31 -7.85
N VAL A 77 7.53 -9.07 -6.62
CA VAL A 77 7.87 -7.73 -6.12
C VAL A 77 9.38 -7.68 -5.94
N HIS A 78 10.05 -6.76 -6.62
CA HIS A 78 11.51 -6.63 -6.57
C HIS A 78 11.93 -5.29 -5.97
N HIS A 79 11.16 -4.24 -6.22
CA HIS A 79 11.47 -2.90 -5.73
C HIS A 79 10.33 -2.35 -4.90
N ILE A 80 10.69 -1.85 -3.72
CA ILE A 80 9.78 -1.15 -2.82
C ILE A 80 10.41 0.20 -2.51
N LEU A 81 9.78 1.27 -2.96
CA LEU A 81 10.23 2.64 -2.76
C LEU A 81 9.29 3.36 -1.81
N TYR A 82 9.81 3.71 -0.64
CA TYR A 82 9.10 4.51 0.35
C TYR A 82 9.31 6.00 0.10
N LYS A 83 8.21 6.76 0.11
CA LYS A 83 8.22 8.23 -0.01
C LYS A 83 7.44 8.88 1.13
N LYS A 84 8.03 9.91 1.74
CA LYS A 84 7.34 10.78 2.71
C LYS A 84 8.00 12.17 2.76
N GLY A 85 7.30 13.19 2.24
CA GLY A 85 7.89 14.52 2.06
C GLY A 85 9.15 14.40 1.20
N GLU A 86 10.27 14.94 1.67
CA GLU A 86 11.57 14.85 1.00
C GLU A 86 12.30 13.50 1.21
N VAL A 87 11.77 12.61 2.07
CA VAL A 87 12.40 11.32 2.35
C VAL A 87 12.06 10.33 1.25
N LEU A 88 13.10 9.79 0.61
CA LEU A 88 13.03 8.73 -0.38
C LEU A 88 13.95 7.58 0.06
N ARG A 89 13.42 6.36 0.18
CA ARG A 89 14.19 5.20 0.66
C ARG A 89 13.76 3.90 -0.02
N GLU A 90 14.72 3.10 -0.43
CA GLU A 90 14.46 1.73 -0.88
C GLU A 90 14.28 0.77 0.29
N GLU A 91 13.31 -0.11 0.17
CA GLU A 91 12.82 -1.02 1.22
C GLU A 91 12.67 -2.44 0.69
N ASN A 92 13.48 -2.81 -0.31
CA ASN A 92 13.34 -4.06 -1.07
C ASN A 92 13.38 -5.28 -0.14
N ASP A 93 14.18 -5.23 0.93
CA ASP A 93 14.36 -6.30 1.91
C ASP A 93 13.59 -6.07 3.23
N ALA A 94 12.70 -5.07 3.28
CA ALA A 94 11.96 -4.75 4.48
C ALA A 94 11.17 -5.97 4.99
N THR A 95 11.35 -6.32 6.26
CA THR A 95 10.56 -7.35 6.93
C THR A 95 9.08 -6.95 6.97
N GLN A 96 8.19 -7.91 7.21
CA GLN A 96 6.75 -7.63 7.36
C GLN A 96 6.49 -6.57 8.44
N PHE A 97 7.22 -6.63 9.56
CA PHE A 97 7.10 -5.65 10.65
C PHE A 97 7.56 -4.24 10.23
N GLN A 98 8.65 -4.14 9.46
CA GLN A 98 9.10 -2.86 8.91
C GLN A 98 8.06 -2.31 7.93
N LEU A 99 7.54 -3.11 7.01
CA LEU A 99 6.48 -2.70 6.08
C LEU A 99 5.22 -2.24 6.82
N PHE A 100 4.78 -2.97 7.84
CA PHE A 100 3.66 -2.57 8.71
C PHE A 100 3.90 -1.21 9.36
N THR A 101 5.12 -0.97 9.86
CA THR A 101 5.50 0.30 10.48
C THR A 101 5.47 1.45 9.46
N LEU A 102 5.95 1.22 8.24
CA LEU A 102 5.90 2.20 7.14
C LEU A 102 4.47 2.52 6.74
N LEU A 103 3.62 1.49 6.57
CA LEU A 103 2.22 1.62 6.20
C LEU A 103 1.38 2.38 7.23
N LYS A 104 1.76 2.34 8.52
CA LYS A 104 1.13 3.14 9.59
C LYS A 104 1.58 4.61 9.60
N THR A 105 2.54 4.99 8.76
CA THR A 105 3.00 6.37 8.70
C THR A 105 2.03 7.22 7.88
N HIS A 106 1.48 8.26 8.50
CA HIS A 106 0.52 9.14 7.81
C HIS A 106 1.16 9.82 6.59
N ARG A 107 0.43 9.82 5.46
CA ARG A 107 0.87 10.36 4.15
C ARG A 107 2.12 9.69 3.56
N ALA A 108 2.47 8.50 4.04
CA ALA A 108 3.47 7.70 3.36
C ALA A 108 2.91 7.12 2.08
N VAL A 109 3.78 7.02 1.08
CA VAL A 109 3.52 6.32 -0.18
C VAL A 109 4.51 5.16 -0.28
N LEU A 110 4.01 3.99 -0.66
CA LEU A 110 4.84 2.89 -1.12
C LEU A 110 4.62 2.68 -2.61
N GLN A 111 5.68 2.75 -3.39
CA GLN A 111 5.68 2.35 -4.79
C GLN A 111 6.29 0.95 -4.89
N ILE A 112 5.60 0.04 -5.57
CA ILE A 112 5.90 -1.39 -5.60
C ILE A 112 5.97 -1.84 -7.06
N SER A 113 7.10 -2.43 -7.46
CA SER A 113 7.33 -2.87 -8.84
C SER A 113 8.10 -4.17 -8.97
#